data_AF-A0A5E8H3V0-F1
#
_entry.id   AF-A0A5E8H3V0-F1
#
_cell.length_a   1.000
_cell.length_b   1.000
_cell.length_c   1.000
_cell.angle_alpha   90.00
_cell.angle_beta   90.00
_cell.angle_gamma   90.00
#
_symmetry.space_group_name_H-M   'P 1'
#
loop_
_entity.id
_entity.type
_entity.pdbx_description
1 polymer ?
#
loop_
_entity_poly.entity_id
_entity_poly.type
_entity_poly.pdbx_seq_one_letter_code
_entity_poly.pdbx_strand_id
1 'polypeptide(L)'
;MNSRKEFGRRGIDETRTKRNPVYIGAQHYTAPAKSEQSSSFQDDHDVSIGTILLNSVAFIFSFEGRLGRAMYWYLHTIHILILIFFVALMFSNEHLKDYTFLEFFSEYFWLMPFVFLNSLFSWSVTVRRMHDRGVSGYWVFSWFIPIAGSIILLVQTFKNMFFAGTQGRNKYGI
;
A
#
# COMPACT_ATOMS: atom_id res chain seq x y z
N MET A 1 -21.77 5.91 67.39
CA MET A 1 -20.28 6.03 67.32
C MET A 1 -19.75 4.60 67.35
N ASN A 2 -19.04 4.01 66.40
CA ASN A 2 -18.36 4.45 65.17
C ASN A 2 -18.40 3.27 64.18
N SER A 3 -18.90 3.47 62.97
CA SER A 3 -18.70 2.50 61.88
C SER A 3 -17.32 2.77 61.26
N ARG A 4 -16.37 1.84 61.49
CA ARG A 4 -15.05 1.88 60.86
C ARG A 4 -15.23 1.61 59.37
N LYS A 5 -14.68 2.49 58.53
CA LYS A 5 -14.56 2.26 57.09
C LYS A 5 -13.61 1.09 56.86
N GLU A 6 -14.11 -0.05 56.41
CA GLU A 6 -13.27 -1.13 55.90
C GLU A 6 -12.67 -0.67 54.57
N PHE A 7 -11.37 -0.36 54.60
CA PHE A 7 -10.57 -0.20 53.39
C PHE A 7 -10.49 -1.58 52.72
N GLY A 8 -11.23 -1.75 51.62
CA GLY A 8 -11.14 -2.92 50.77
C GLY A 8 -9.68 -3.15 50.37
N ARG A 9 -9.13 -4.28 50.81
CA ARG A 9 -7.86 -4.81 50.36
C ARG A 9 -7.86 -4.76 48.83
N ARG A 10 -6.92 -4.05 48.21
CA ARG A 10 -6.61 -4.25 46.80
C ARG A 10 -6.09 -5.68 46.68
N GLY A 11 -7.00 -6.62 46.46
CA GLY A 11 -6.66 -7.87 45.80
C GLY A 11 -6.04 -7.48 44.47
N ILE A 12 -4.79 -7.89 44.27
CA ILE A 12 -4.19 -7.94 42.95
C ILE A 12 -5.10 -8.88 42.16
N ASP A 13 -5.91 -8.30 41.29
CA ASP A 13 -6.79 -9.05 40.42
C ASP A 13 -5.90 -9.70 39.35
N GLU A 14 -5.35 -10.88 39.66
CA GLU A 14 -4.54 -11.71 38.76
C GLU A 14 -5.33 -12.20 37.53
N THR A 15 -6.57 -11.75 37.36
CA THR A 15 -7.46 -12.18 36.28
C THR A 15 -7.39 -11.31 35.03
N ARG A 16 -6.60 -10.22 35.01
CA ARG A 16 -6.52 -9.30 33.84
C ARG A 16 -5.27 -9.43 32.95
N THR A 17 -4.70 -10.62 32.83
CA THR A 17 -3.75 -10.94 31.74
C THR A 17 -3.94 -12.36 31.20
N LYS A 18 -5.18 -12.78 30.96
CA LYS A 18 -5.43 -13.82 29.95
C LYS A 18 -5.39 -13.17 28.57
N ARG A 19 -4.18 -13.05 28.02
CA ARG A 19 -3.98 -12.90 26.57
C ARG A 19 -4.60 -14.15 25.97
N ASN A 20 -5.81 -14.03 25.41
CA ASN A 20 -6.44 -15.14 24.70
C ASN A 20 -5.43 -15.63 23.65
N PRO A 21 -4.96 -16.88 23.70
CA PRO A 21 -4.33 -17.45 22.52
C PRO A 21 -5.41 -17.42 21.45
N VAL A 22 -5.16 -16.68 20.37
CA VAL A 22 -5.97 -16.81 19.17
C VAL A 22 -5.77 -18.25 18.72
N TYR A 23 -6.72 -19.11 19.07
CA TYR A 23 -6.84 -20.42 18.47
C TYR A 23 -7.09 -20.16 16.98
N ILE A 24 -6.03 -20.29 16.18
CA ILE A 24 -6.18 -20.50 14.74
C ILE A 24 -6.80 -21.89 14.63
N GLY A 25 -8.12 -21.94 14.69
CA GLY A 25 -8.88 -23.15 14.38
C GLY A 25 -8.53 -23.53 12.96
N ALA A 26 -7.82 -24.64 12.80
CA ALA A 26 -7.69 -25.34 11.55
C ALA A 26 -9.09 -25.77 11.10
N GLN A 27 -9.76 -24.90 10.35
CA GLN A 27 -10.93 -25.30 9.59
C GLN A 27 -10.42 -26.20 8.47
N HIS A 28 -10.79 -27.48 8.59
CA HIS A 28 -10.67 -28.49 7.56
C HIS A 28 -11.30 -27.98 6.25
N TYR A 29 -10.49 -27.39 5.39
CA TYR A 29 -10.77 -27.35 3.96
C TYR A 29 -10.17 -28.64 3.39
N THR A 30 -11.02 -29.62 3.07
CA THR A 30 -10.62 -30.76 2.24
C THR A 30 -10.34 -30.25 0.83
N ALA A 31 -9.15 -29.67 0.63
CA ALA A 31 -8.57 -29.44 -0.68
C ALA A 31 -7.77 -30.70 -1.07
N PRO A 32 -7.83 -31.16 -2.34
CA PRO A 32 -7.14 -32.35 -2.76
C PRO A 32 -5.63 -32.19 -2.54
N ALA A 33 -5.00 -33.24 -2.00
CA ALA A 33 -3.61 -33.29 -1.61
C ALA A 33 -2.68 -32.77 -2.73
N LYS A 34 -2.16 -31.55 -2.57
CA LYS A 34 -0.87 -31.18 -3.13
C LYS A 34 0.16 -31.55 -2.07
N SER A 35 0.99 -32.52 -2.45
CA SER A 35 2.17 -33.02 -1.74
C SER A 35 2.85 -31.95 -0.88
N GLU A 36 3.11 -32.31 0.38
CA GLU A 36 4.07 -31.63 1.25
C GLU A 36 5.40 -31.50 0.51
N GLN A 37 5.64 -30.33 -0.08
CA GLN A 37 6.97 -29.95 -0.50
C GLN A 37 7.59 -29.26 0.69
N SER A 38 8.33 -30.04 1.48
CA SER A 38 9.34 -29.52 2.39
C SER A 38 10.24 -28.60 1.56
N SER A 39 10.00 -27.29 1.65
CA SER A 39 10.96 -26.33 1.15
C SER A 39 12.17 -26.43 2.07
N SER A 40 13.10 -27.31 1.71
CA SER A 40 14.50 -27.05 2.00
C SER A 40 14.72 -25.60 1.63
N PHE A 41 15.31 -24.82 2.54
CA PHE A 41 15.92 -23.56 2.18
C PHE A 41 17.08 -23.93 1.26
N GLN A 42 16.75 -24.16 -0.01
CA GLN A 42 17.69 -24.25 -1.10
C GLN A 42 18.21 -22.81 -1.22
N ASP A 43 19.39 -22.57 -0.66
CA ASP A 43 20.16 -21.35 -0.92
C ASP A 43 20.56 -21.39 -2.40
N ASP A 44 19.61 -21.09 -3.29
CA ASP A 44 19.88 -20.74 -4.68
C ASP A 44 20.57 -19.37 -4.63
N HIS A 45 21.89 -19.38 -4.48
CA HIS A 45 22.73 -18.19 -4.38
C HIS A 45 22.77 -17.32 -5.65
N ASP A 46 21.97 -17.63 -6.67
CA ASP A 46 21.78 -16.80 -7.85
C ASP A 46 20.49 -15.98 -7.76
N VAL A 47 20.25 -15.34 -6.61
CA VAL A 47 19.23 -14.29 -6.50
C VAL A 47 19.72 -13.07 -7.28
N SER A 48 19.53 -13.11 -8.60
CA SER A 48 19.84 -12.01 -9.49
C SER A 48 19.05 -10.76 -9.10
N ILE A 49 19.72 -9.62 -9.04
CA ILE A 49 19.06 -8.32 -8.84
C ILE A 49 17.95 -8.15 -9.90
N GLY A 50 18.18 -8.64 -11.12
CA GLY A 50 17.19 -8.62 -12.18
C GLY A 50 15.92 -9.41 -11.85
N THR A 51 16.04 -10.60 -11.26
CA THR A 51 14.87 -11.41 -10.90
C THR A 51 14.10 -10.80 -9.73
N ILE A 52 14.78 -10.21 -8.74
CA ILE A 52 14.12 -9.46 -7.65
C ILE A 52 13.34 -8.27 -8.22
N LEU A 53 13.96 -7.47 -9.08
CA LEU A 53 13.34 -6.28 -9.66
C LEU A 53 12.14 -6.66 -10.52
N LEU A 54 12.28 -7.67 -11.39
CA LEU A 54 11.18 -8.16 -12.23
C LEU A 54 10.04 -8.73 -11.40
N ASN A 55 10.34 -9.50 -10.34
CA ASN A 55 9.31 -10.02 -9.44
C ASN A 55 8.61 -8.89 -8.67
N SER A 56 9.35 -7.85 -8.27
CA SER A 56 8.78 -6.68 -7.60
C SER A 56 7.84 -5.91 -8.53
N VAL A 57 8.26 -5.70 -9.78
CA VAL A 57 7.42 -5.10 -10.83
C VAL A 57 6.19 -5.96 -11.09
N ALA A 58 6.36 -7.27 -11.28
CA ALA A 58 5.27 -8.22 -11.48
C ALA A 58 4.26 -8.19 -10.32
N PHE A 59 4.75 -8.12 -9.07
CA PHE A 59 3.90 -7.95 -7.89
C PHE A 59 3.13 -6.63 -7.94
N ILE A 60 3.76 -5.52 -8.33
CA ILE A 60 3.17 -4.19 -8.50
C ILE A 60 2.20 -4.08 -9.67
N PHE A 61 2.23 -5.00 -10.63
CA PHE A 61 1.25 -5.06 -11.73
C PHE A 61 0.25 -6.21 -11.62
N SER A 62 0.44 -7.15 -10.69
CA SER A 62 -0.54 -8.20 -10.37
C SER A 62 -1.73 -7.67 -9.58
N PHE A 63 -2.93 -7.66 -10.16
CA PHE A 63 -4.14 -7.21 -9.46
C PHE A 63 -4.71 -8.25 -8.48
N GLU A 64 -3.96 -9.31 -8.20
CA GLU A 64 -4.34 -10.36 -7.26
C GLU A 64 -3.95 -9.98 -5.83
N GLY A 65 -4.83 -10.29 -4.87
CA GLY A 65 -4.56 -10.05 -3.46
C GLY A 65 -5.08 -8.71 -2.94
N ARG A 66 -5.30 -8.67 -1.62
CA ARG A 66 -5.73 -7.46 -0.90
C ARG A 66 -4.52 -6.68 -0.43
N LEU A 67 -4.51 -5.39 -0.73
CA LEU A 67 -3.45 -4.50 -0.29
C LEU A 67 -3.82 -3.85 1.04
N GLY A 68 -3.28 -4.41 2.12
CA GLY A 68 -3.50 -3.90 3.48
C GLY A 68 -2.98 -2.47 3.67
N ARG A 69 -3.49 -1.78 4.70
CA ARG A 69 -3.15 -0.37 4.96
C ARG A 69 -1.66 -0.13 5.20
N ALA A 70 -0.96 -1.04 5.89
CA ALA A 70 0.47 -0.89 6.15
C ALA A 70 1.30 -0.92 4.86
N MET A 71 1.05 -1.90 3.99
CA MET A 71 1.71 -2.00 2.68
C MET A 71 1.37 -0.79 1.79
N TYR A 72 0.13 -0.30 1.83
CA TYR A 72 -0.27 0.93 1.13
C TYR A 72 0.62 2.11 1.54
N TRP A 73 0.78 2.36 2.84
CA TRP A 73 1.61 3.46 3.33
C TRP A 73 3.09 3.27 3.00
N TYR A 74 3.62 2.04 3.09
CA TYR A 74 5.01 1.76 2.74
C TYR A 74 5.29 2.08 1.26
N LEU A 75 4.48 1.55 0.35
CA LEU A 75 4.60 1.79 -1.09
C LEU A 75 4.39 3.27 -1.44
N HIS A 76 3.42 3.93 -0.81
CA HIS A 76 3.14 5.33 -1.06
C HIS A 76 4.24 6.25 -0.53
N THR A 77 4.84 5.93 0.62
CA THR A 77 5.95 6.69 1.20
C THR A 77 7.19 6.61 0.31
N ILE A 78 7.56 5.40 -0.14
CA ILE A 78 8.69 5.22 -1.06
C ILE A 78 8.46 6.01 -2.35
N HIS A 79 7.25 5.93 -2.91
CA HIS A 79 6.90 6.69 -4.11
C HIS A 79 7.01 8.21 -3.90
N ILE A 80 6.54 8.74 -2.76
CA ILE A 80 6.69 10.17 -2.43
C ILE A 80 8.18 10.55 -2.31
N LEU A 81 9.00 9.73 -1.66
CA LEU A 81 10.44 10.00 -1.52
C LEU A 81 11.15 10.03 -2.88
N ILE A 82 10.83 9.09 -3.77
CA ILE A 82 11.33 9.07 -5.14
C ILE A 82 10.92 10.35 -5.88
N LEU A 83 9.65 10.75 -5.77
CA LEU A 83 9.18 12.00 -6.41
C LEU A 83 9.89 13.24 -5.87
N ILE A 84 10.05 13.35 -4.54
CA ILE A 84 10.78 14.47 -3.92
C ILE A 84 12.22 14.51 -4.41
N PHE A 85 12.90 13.36 -4.48
CA PHE A 85 14.28 13.28 -4.97
C PHE A 85 14.39 13.77 -6.43
N PHE A 86 13.54 13.30 -7.33
CA PHE A 86 13.56 13.74 -8.72
C PHE A 86 13.18 15.21 -8.89
N VAL A 87 12.19 15.70 -8.14
CA VAL A 87 11.84 17.13 -8.12
C VAL A 87 13.03 17.97 -7.65
N ALA A 88 13.73 17.56 -6.59
CA ALA A 88 14.91 18.25 -6.11
C ALA A 88 16.04 18.29 -7.17
N LEU A 89 16.27 17.20 -7.91
CA LEU A 89 17.23 17.16 -9.01
C LEU A 89 16.86 18.07 -10.18
N MET A 90 15.57 18.26 -10.45
CA MET A 90 15.12 19.25 -11.45
C MET A 90 15.54 20.63 -10.97
N PHE A 91 15.13 21.00 -9.75
CA PHE A 91 15.34 22.32 -9.16
C PHE A 91 16.78 22.65 -8.76
N SER A 92 17.72 21.70 -8.78
CA SER A 92 19.15 21.98 -8.55
C SER A 92 19.83 22.70 -9.72
N ASN A 93 19.19 22.76 -10.89
CA ASN A 93 19.71 23.50 -12.03
C ASN A 93 19.37 25.00 -11.90
N GLU A 94 20.36 25.83 -11.59
CA GLU A 94 20.17 27.27 -11.36
C GLU A 94 19.63 28.01 -12.60
N HIS A 95 19.91 27.48 -13.80
CA HIS A 95 19.46 28.02 -15.09
C HIS A 95 17.97 27.82 -15.39
N LEU A 96 17.25 27.05 -14.58
CA LEU A 96 15.82 26.79 -14.78
C LEU A 96 14.95 28.04 -14.87
N LYS A 97 15.36 29.12 -14.19
CA LYS A 97 14.60 30.37 -14.15
C LYS A 97 14.62 31.12 -15.47
N ASP A 98 15.60 30.84 -16.31
CA ASP A 98 15.81 31.52 -17.59
C ASP A 98 15.16 30.75 -18.75
N TYR A 99 14.66 29.54 -18.50
CA TYR A 99 14.06 28.70 -19.53
C TYR A 99 12.68 29.20 -19.96
N THR A 100 12.47 29.23 -21.26
CA THR A 100 11.13 29.23 -21.85
C THR A 100 10.44 27.88 -21.62
N PHE A 101 9.12 27.83 -21.80
CA PHE A 101 8.35 26.58 -21.69
C PHE A 101 8.89 25.47 -22.60
N LEU A 102 9.26 25.80 -23.84
CA LEU A 102 9.75 24.80 -24.81
C LEU A 102 11.14 24.28 -24.45
N GLU A 103 12.04 25.13 -23.96
CA GLU A 103 13.37 24.72 -23.50
C GLU A 103 13.27 23.81 -22.27
N PHE A 104 12.41 24.15 -21.31
CA PHE A 104 12.12 23.29 -20.17
C PHE A 104 11.61 21.91 -20.63
N PHE A 105 10.63 21.87 -21.53
CA PHE A 105 10.10 20.60 -22.03
C PHE A 105 11.16 19.77 -22.76
N SER A 106 12.00 20.41 -23.57
CA SER A 106 13.08 19.74 -24.30
C SER A 106 14.13 19.17 -23.36
N GLU A 107 14.57 19.96 -22.37
CA GLU A 107 15.60 19.56 -21.40
C GLU A 107 15.16 18.32 -20.60
N TYR A 108 13.88 18.25 -20.22
CA TYR A 108 13.36 17.18 -19.36
C TYR A 108 12.57 16.10 -20.10
N PHE A 109 12.51 16.14 -21.44
CA PHE A 109 11.77 15.17 -22.23
C PHE A 109 12.23 13.72 -21.96
N TRP A 110 13.51 13.52 -21.68
CA TRP A 110 14.09 12.20 -21.37
C TRP A 110 13.51 11.58 -20.07
N LEU A 111 12.92 12.37 -19.17
CA LEU A 111 12.24 11.88 -17.97
C LEU A 111 10.84 11.34 -18.24
N MET A 112 10.28 11.55 -19.44
CA MET A 112 8.90 11.16 -19.75
C MET A 112 8.61 9.67 -19.49
N PRO A 113 9.47 8.70 -19.86
CA PRO A 113 9.26 7.29 -19.54
C PRO A 113 9.20 7.03 -18.03
N PHE A 114 10.06 7.72 -17.26
CA PHE A 114 10.09 7.60 -15.80
C PHE A 114 8.80 8.15 -15.17
N VAL A 115 8.34 9.33 -15.60
CA VAL A 115 7.07 9.92 -15.13
C VAL A 115 5.89 9.01 -15.45
N PHE A 116 5.88 8.41 -16.64
CA PHE A 116 4.84 7.46 -17.05
C PHE A 116 4.82 6.22 -16.16
N LEU A 117 5.98 5.59 -15.92
CA LEU A 117 6.08 4.40 -15.07
C LEU A 117 5.66 4.67 -13.61
N ASN A 118 6.06 5.82 -13.04
CA ASN A 118 5.63 6.21 -11.70
C ASN A 118 4.11 6.45 -11.62
N SER A 119 3.53 7.03 -12.67
CA SER A 119 2.08 7.24 -12.75
C SER A 119 1.34 5.90 -12.76
N LEU A 120 1.80 4.93 -13.56
CA LEU A 120 1.25 3.57 -13.58
C LEU A 120 1.37 2.86 -12.23
N PHE A 121 2.52 2.98 -11.56
CA PHE A 121 2.71 2.45 -10.20
C PHE A 121 1.67 3.01 -9.23
N SER A 122 1.54 4.34 -9.20
CA SER A 122 0.59 5.04 -8.32
C SER A 122 -0.85 4.63 -8.57
N TRP A 123 -1.25 4.50 -9.85
CA TRP A 123 -2.57 4.05 -10.23
C TRP A 123 -2.83 2.60 -9.84
N SER A 124 -1.87 1.68 -10.06
CA SER A 124 -2.01 0.27 -9.68
C SER A 124 -2.26 0.12 -8.17
N VAL A 125 -1.44 0.74 -7.34
CA VAL A 125 -1.59 0.70 -5.87
C VAL A 125 -2.91 1.32 -5.43
N THR A 126 -3.29 2.44 -6.05
CA THR A 126 -4.54 3.12 -5.75
C THR A 126 -5.75 2.25 -6.09
N VAL A 127 -5.79 1.64 -7.28
CA VAL A 127 -6.89 0.76 -7.73
C VAL A 127 -7.03 -0.44 -6.80
N ARG A 128 -5.94 -1.12 -6.45
CA ARG A 128 -6.01 -2.26 -5.50
C ARG A 128 -6.57 -1.85 -4.16
N ARG A 129 -6.20 -0.67 -3.67
CA ARG A 129 -6.72 -0.15 -2.41
C ARG A 129 -8.20 0.25 -2.50
N MET A 130 -8.64 0.73 -3.67
CA MET A 130 -10.07 0.95 -3.92
C MET A 130 -10.84 -0.37 -3.91
N HIS A 131 -10.31 -1.40 -4.59
CA HIS A 131 -10.90 -2.75 -4.61
C HIS A 131 -10.97 -3.37 -3.22
N ASP A 132 -9.93 -3.22 -2.39
CA ASP A 132 -9.94 -3.67 -0.99
C ASP A 132 -11.07 -3.02 -0.16
N ARG A 133 -11.46 -1.80 -0.51
CA ARG A 133 -12.59 -1.06 0.10
C ARG A 133 -13.93 -1.29 -0.63
N GLY A 134 -13.99 -2.18 -1.61
CA GLY A 134 -15.21 -2.47 -2.38
C GLY A 134 -15.61 -1.37 -3.37
N VAL A 135 -14.71 -0.43 -3.66
CA VAL A 135 -14.93 0.70 -4.57
C VAL A 135 -14.31 0.41 -5.95
N SER A 136 -14.94 0.89 -7.02
CA SER A 136 -14.46 0.67 -8.40
C SER A 136 -13.12 1.33 -8.70
N GLY A 137 -12.23 0.65 -9.41
CA GLY A 137 -10.99 1.26 -9.92
C GLY A 137 -11.21 2.38 -10.94
N TYR A 138 -12.40 2.47 -11.56
CA TYR A 138 -12.72 3.48 -12.58
C TYR A 138 -12.62 4.92 -12.09
N TRP A 139 -12.65 5.15 -10.77
CA TRP A 139 -12.43 6.50 -10.24
C TRP A 139 -11.06 7.07 -10.61
N VAL A 140 -10.05 6.23 -10.92
CA VAL A 140 -8.74 6.69 -11.40
C VAL A 140 -8.86 7.49 -12.71
N PHE A 141 -9.79 7.13 -13.60
CA PHE A 141 -10.02 7.84 -14.86
C PHE A 141 -10.57 9.26 -14.69
N SER A 142 -10.99 9.63 -13.47
CA SER A 142 -11.33 11.01 -13.15
C SER A 142 -10.15 11.97 -13.41
N TRP A 143 -8.90 11.47 -13.47
CA TRP A 143 -7.72 12.26 -13.85
C TRP A 143 -7.86 13.02 -15.17
N PHE A 144 -8.66 12.49 -16.10
CA PHE A 144 -8.89 13.12 -17.42
C PHE A 144 -9.87 14.30 -17.38
N ILE A 145 -10.54 14.54 -16.25
CA ILE A 145 -11.48 15.65 -16.07
C ILE A 145 -10.77 16.77 -15.29
N PRO A 146 -10.45 17.92 -15.89
CA PRO A 146 -9.82 19.03 -15.18
C PRO A 146 -10.67 19.52 -14.01
N ILE A 147 -10.03 19.88 -12.89
CA ILE A 147 -10.64 20.45 -11.66
C ILE A 147 -11.61 19.51 -10.93
N ALA A 148 -12.71 19.09 -11.55
CA ALA A 148 -13.68 18.19 -10.93
C ALA A 148 -13.06 16.81 -10.66
N GLY A 149 -12.27 16.31 -11.62
CA GLY A 149 -11.60 15.03 -11.50
C GLY A 149 -10.55 14.99 -10.40
N SER A 150 -9.78 16.07 -10.23
CA SER A 150 -8.79 16.17 -9.16
C SER A 150 -9.45 16.21 -7.78
N ILE A 151 -10.59 16.89 -7.63
CA ILE A 151 -11.37 16.88 -6.38
C ILE A 151 -11.88 15.47 -6.05
N ILE A 152 -12.47 14.77 -7.04
CA ILE A 152 -12.97 13.40 -6.86
C ILE A 152 -11.84 12.46 -6.42
N LEU A 153 -10.68 12.55 -7.09
CA LEU A 153 -9.52 11.74 -6.77
C LEU A 153 -8.96 12.05 -5.38
N LEU A 154 -8.88 13.33 -5.01
CA LEU A 154 -8.44 13.75 -3.68
C LEU A 154 -9.34 13.15 -2.59
N VAL A 155 -10.65 13.19 -2.77
CA VAL A 155 -11.59 12.53 -1.85
C VAL A 155 -11.34 11.03 -1.81
N GLN A 156 -11.13 10.39 -2.96
CA GLN A 156 -10.98 8.95 -3.03
C GLN A 156 -9.63 8.46 -2.45
N THR A 157 -8.53 9.20 -2.65
CA THR A 157 -7.22 8.94 -2.05
C THR A 157 -7.22 9.21 -0.55
N PHE A 158 -7.87 10.29 -0.10
CA PHE A 158 -8.11 10.52 1.32
C PHE A 158 -8.82 9.31 1.95
N LYS A 159 -9.88 8.81 1.29
CA LYS A 159 -10.56 7.63 1.80
C LYS A 159 -9.67 6.37 1.77
N ASN A 160 -8.74 6.22 0.81
CA ASN A 160 -7.77 5.10 0.77
C ASN A 160 -6.82 5.11 1.99
N MET A 161 -6.43 6.29 2.45
CA MET A 161 -5.52 6.48 3.58
C MET A 161 -6.15 6.06 4.90
N PHE A 162 -7.40 6.46 5.16
CA PHE A 162 -8.00 6.37 6.49
C PHE A 162 -8.94 5.18 6.69
N PHE A 163 -9.73 4.79 5.68
CA PHE A 163 -10.76 3.76 5.87
C PHE A 163 -10.19 2.34 5.76
N ALA A 164 -10.62 1.45 6.65
CA ALA A 164 -10.29 0.04 6.56
C ALA A 164 -10.84 -0.60 5.26
N GLY A 165 -10.22 -1.69 4.83
CA GLY A 165 -10.79 -2.55 3.79
C GLY A 165 -12.10 -3.20 4.26
N THR A 166 -12.88 -3.70 3.31
CA THR A 166 -14.13 -4.44 3.56
C THR A 166 -13.88 -5.72 4.37
N GLN A 167 -14.72 -6.08 5.34
CA GLN A 167 -14.57 -7.36 6.04
C GLN A 167 -15.15 -8.51 5.19
N GLY A 168 -14.40 -9.59 5.05
CA GLY A 168 -14.81 -10.75 4.25
C GLY A 168 -14.78 -10.50 2.73
N ARG A 169 -15.44 -11.39 1.98
CA ARG A 169 -15.46 -11.40 0.51
C ARG A 169 -16.15 -10.19 -0.09
N ASN A 170 -15.44 -9.44 -0.93
CA ASN A 170 -16.01 -8.38 -1.75
C ASN A 170 -16.14 -8.78 -3.24
N LYS A 171 -16.82 -7.94 -4.04
CA LYS A 171 -17.07 -8.15 -5.49
C LYS A 171 -15.83 -8.20 -6.37
N TYR A 172 -14.67 -7.78 -5.86
CA TYR A 172 -13.39 -7.79 -6.56
C TYR A 172 -12.53 -9.02 -6.23
N GLY A 173 -13.07 -9.96 -5.44
CA GLY A 173 -12.38 -11.19 -5.10
C GLY A 173 -11.35 -10.96 -3.99
N ILE A 174 -11.84 -11.16 -2.77
CA ILE A 174 -11.26 -11.81 -1.57
C ILE A 174 -12.11 -11.38 -0.38
#